data_AF-A0A842YCG9-F1
#
_entry.id   AF-A0A842YCG9-F1
#
_cell.length_a   1.000
_cell.length_b   1.000
_cell.length_c   1.000
_cell.angle_alpha   90.00
_cell.angle_beta   90.00
_cell.angle_gamma   90.00
#
_symmetry.space_group_name_H-M   'P 1'
#
loop_
_entity.id
_entity.type
_entity.pdbx_description
1 polymer ?
#
loop_
_entity_poly.entity_id
_entity_poly.type
_entity_poly.pdbx_seq_one_letter_code
_entity_poly.pdbx_strand_id
1 'polypeptide(L)'
;MVRKKNKGAYEHFGVLIYGQGKWSETDRQSVVKPIQDVVRTYTKDPYPFFLKLTRVSEPFQPGECTVCTPIHEMFQELKGQADGILYLGHHYIIPEDDLEDMASFVKMVLDNDSVKKMYLLYIDGFGDIKRTELAQWDLETLKAHIETQTITKSDFLAALSEDKFNSRVLYEIVK
;
A
#
# COMPACT_ATOMS: atom_id res chain seq x y z
N MET A 1 26.56 -14.05 -18.62
CA MET A 1 26.41 -14.06 -17.15
C MET A 1 25.14 -13.31 -16.79
N VAL A 2 24.02 -14.01 -16.60
CA VAL A 2 22.78 -13.39 -16.14
C VAL A 2 22.98 -13.11 -14.65
N ARG A 3 23.13 -11.83 -14.27
CA ARG A 3 23.04 -11.45 -12.85
C ARG A 3 21.66 -11.91 -12.38
N LYS A 4 21.62 -12.94 -11.54
CA LYS A 4 20.45 -13.21 -10.69
C LYS A 4 20.26 -11.95 -9.86
N LYS A 5 19.41 -11.03 -10.35
CA LYS A 5 18.92 -9.94 -9.51
C LYS A 5 18.14 -10.64 -8.41
N ASN A 6 18.62 -10.54 -7.17
CA ASN A 6 17.83 -10.85 -5.99
C ASN A 6 16.67 -9.83 -5.95
N LYS A 7 15.69 -9.97 -6.85
CA LYS A 7 14.46 -9.16 -6.88
C LYS A 7 13.52 -9.81 -5.86
N GLY A 8 13.05 -9.06 -4.88
CA GLY A 8 12.25 -9.58 -3.76
C GLY A 8 12.85 -9.31 -2.38
N ALA A 9 13.94 -8.55 -2.26
CA ALA A 9 14.45 -8.16 -0.95
C ALA A 9 14.07 -6.69 -0.69
N TYR A 10 13.19 -6.49 0.29
CA TYR A 10 12.76 -5.18 0.83
C TYR A 10 11.66 -4.43 0.08
N GLU A 11 10.92 -5.05 -0.83
CA GLU A 11 9.74 -4.44 -1.44
C GLU A 11 8.56 -4.44 -0.45
N HIS A 12 7.92 -3.29 -0.29
CA HIS A 12 6.81 -3.11 0.64
C HIS A 12 5.68 -2.35 -0.04
N PHE A 13 4.46 -2.73 0.31
CA PHE A 13 3.26 -2.05 -0.13
C PHE A 13 2.40 -1.74 1.09
N GLY A 14 1.86 -0.52 1.18
CA GLY A 14 0.98 -0.13 2.27
C GLY A 14 -0.18 0.69 1.77
N VAL A 15 -1.37 0.36 2.26
CA VAL A 15 -2.59 1.13 1.97
C VAL A 15 -3.36 1.37 3.24
N LEU A 16 -3.70 2.63 3.50
CA LEU A 16 -4.67 3.02 4.51
C LEU A 16 -5.88 3.64 3.83
N ILE A 17 -7.01 2.93 3.89
CA ILE A 17 -8.30 3.45 3.43
C ILE A 17 -8.94 4.22 4.59
N TYR A 18 -9.23 5.50 4.35
CA TYR A 18 -9.67 6.42 5.40
C TYR A 18 -11.16 6.73 5.28
N GLY A 19 -11.90 6.49 6.37
CA GLY A 19 -13.33 6.73 6.43
C GLY A 19 -13.73 8.17 6.67
N GLN A 20 -14.94 8.52 6.24
CA GLN A 20 -15.63 9.70 6.73
C GLN A 20 -16.26 9.40 8.10
N GLY A 21 -15.72 9.99 9.17
CA GLY A 21 -16.26 9.80 10.52
C GLY A 21 -15.94 8.42 11.12
N LYS A 22 -16.81 7.92 12.01
CA LYS A 22 -16.71 6.57 12.56
C LYS A 22 -17.47 5.60 11.68
N TRP A 23 -16.85 4.49 11.28
CA TRP A 23 -17.50 3.47 10.47
C TRP A 23 -18.21 2.43 11.32
N SER A 24 -19.44 2.10 10.90
CA SER A 24 -20.09 0.86 11.34
C SER A 24 -19.44 -0.34 10.66
N GLU A 25 -19.74 -1.56 11.13
CA GLU A 25 -19.28 -2.77 10.44
C GLU A 25 -19.85 -2.84 9.01
N THR A 26 -21.08 -2.37 8.80
CA THR A 26 -21.69 -2.28 7.46
C THR A 26 -20.89 -1.38 6.53
N ASP A 27 -20.41 -0.23 7.02
CA ASP A 27 -19.56 0.68 6.23
C ASP A 27 -18.23 0.01 5.86
N ARG A 28 -17.62 -0.71 6.80
CA ARG A 28 -16.38 -1.47 6.53
C ARG A 28 -16.61 -2.54 5.47
N GLN A 29 -17.71 -3.29 5.56
CA GLN A 29 -18.01 -4.36 4.63
C GLN A 29 -18.34 -3.83 3.22
N SER A 30 -18.92 -2.63 3.09
CA SER A 30 -19.16 -2.01 1.79
C SER A 30 -17.87 -1.68 1.02
N VAL A 31 -16.77 -1.45 1.75
CA VAL A 31 -15.42 -1.23 1.20
C VAL A 31 -14.68 -2.56 1.00
N VAL A 32 -14.73 -3.47 1.98
CA VAL A 32 -13.92 -4.71 1.98
C VAL A 32 -14.45 -5.77 1.01
N LYS A 33 -15.78 -5.94 0.93
CA LYS A 33 -16.39 -7.03 0.16
C LYS A 33 -16.04 -6.98 -1.34
N PRO A 34 -16.11 -5.83 -2.04
CA PRO A 34 -15.70 -5.74 -3.44
C PRO A 34 -14.25 -6.19 -3.67
N ILE A 35 -13.33 -5.83 -2.77
CA ILE A 35 -11.91 -6.25 -2.84
C ILE A 35 -11.80 -7.78 -2.72
N GLN A 36 -12.50 -8.38 -1.77
CA GLN A 36 -12.50 -9.83 -1.55
C GLN A 36 -13.13 -10.60 -2.72
N ASP A 37 -14.18 -10.05 -3.33
CA ASP A 37 -14.84 -10.67 -4.47
C ASP A 37 -13.89 -10.73 -5.68
N VAL A 38 -13.11 -9.67 -5.93
CA VAL A 38 -12.05 -9.70 -6.97
C VAL A 38 -10.97 -10.73 -6.63
N VAL A 39 -10.47 -10.74 -5.38
CA VAL A 39 -9.48 -11.73 -4.91
C VAL A 39 -9.92 -13.18 -5.19
N ARG A 40 -11.21 -13.49 -5.03
CA ARG A 40 -11.76 -14.82 -5.28
C ARG A 40 -11.82 -15.21 -6.76
N THR A 41 -11.81 -14.24 -7.66
CA THR A 41 -11.86 -14.48 -9.12
C THR A 41 -10.50 -14.71 -9.76
N TYR A 42 -9.40 -14.34 -9.08
CA TYR A 42 -8.06 -14.61 -9.58
C TYR A 42 -7.73 -16.11 -9.53
N THR A 43 -7.39 -16.66 -10.69
CA THR A 43 -6.77 -17.99 -10.79
C THR A 43 -5.32 -17.94 -10.31
N LYS A 44 -4.68 -19.11 -10.10
CA LYS A 44 -3.25 -19.25 -9.76
C LYS A 44 -2.33 -18.77 -10.90
N ASP A 45 -2.47 -17.52 -11.33
CA ASP A 45 -1.41 -16.76 -11.98
C ASP A 45 -0.60 -16.09 -10.86
N PRO A 46 0.74 -15.99 -10.96
CA PRO A 46 1.52 -16.15 -9.76
C PRO A 46 1.43 -14.96 -8.80
N TYR A 47 1.06 -13.73 -9.22
CA TYR A 47 1.05 -12.57 -8.29
C TYR A 47 0.16 -11.37 -8.71
N PRO A 48 -1.17 -11.50 -8.88
CA PRO A 48 -2.06 -10.35 -9.11
C PRO A 48 -2.07 -9.37 -7.93
N PHE A 49 -2.21 -8.07 -8.22
CA PHE A 49 -2.10 -6.97 -7.25
C PHE A 49 -2.94 -7.19 -5.99
N PHE A 50 -4.20 -7.62 -6.17
CA PHE A 50 -5.14 -7.80 -5.07
C PHE A 50 -4.74 -8.87 -4.05
N LEU A 51 -3.92 -9.87 -4.44
CA LEU A 51 -3.38 -10.87 -3.50
C LEU A 51 -2.25 -10.30 -2.62
N LYS A 52 -1.69 -9.13 -2.98
CA LYS A 52 -0.63 -8.43 -2.24
C LYS A 52 -1.21 -7.61 -1.08
N LEU A 53 -2.53 -7.40 -1.06
CA LEU A 53 -3.27 -6.68 -0.04
C LEU A 53 -3.56 -7.56 1.18
N THR A 54 -2.57 -7.75 2.06
CA THR A 54 -2.82 -8.42 3.35
C THR A 54 -3.42 -7.42 4.33
N ARG A 55 -4.69 -7.63 4.72
CA ARG A 55 -5.33 -6.81 5.75
C ARG A 55 -4.57 -6.98 7.08
N VAL A 56 -4.20 -5.87 7.71
CA VAL A 56 -3.57 -5.89 9.03
C VAL A 56 -4.60 -6.29 10.08
N SER A 57 -4.28 -7.34 10.86
CA SER A 57 -5.00 -7.72 12.07
C SER A 57 -4.44 -6.99 13.29
N GLU A 58 -5.27 -6.81 14.32
CA GLU A 58 -4.84 -6.34 15.63
C GLU A 58 -4.80 -7.54 16.61
N PRO A 59 -3.65 -7.82 17.28
CA PRO A 59 -2.41 -7.06 17.25
C PRO A 59 -1.60 -7.26 15.96
N PHE A 60 -0.93 -6.21 15.49
CA PHE A 60 0.01 -6.30 14.38
C PHE A 60 1.22 -7.14 14.77
N GLN A 61 1.51 -8.17 13.96
CA GLN A 61 2.72 -8.99 14.09
C GLN A 61 3.53 -8.83 12.82
N PRO A 62 4.40 -7.81 12.72
CA PRO A 62 5.39 -7.80 11.67
C PRO A 62 6.24 -9.04 11.89
N GLY A 63 6.53 -9.79 10.83
CA GLY A 63 7.58 -10.82 10.91
C GLY A 63 8.94 -10.20 11.28
N GLU A 64 10.03 -10.91 11.06
CA GLU A 64 11.40 -10.39 11.28
C GLU A 64 11.82 -9.25 10.31
N CYS A 65 10.86 -8.55 9.69
CA CYS A 65 11.13 -7.47 8.75
C CYS A 65 11.30 -6.13 9.48
N THR A 66 12.49 -5.55 9.32
CA THR A 66 12.90 -4.29 9.94
C THR A 66 12.24 -3.05 9.34
N VAL A 67 11.56 -3.18 8.20
CA VAL A 67 10.90 -2.08 7.49
C VAL A 67 9.38 -2.10 7.67
N CYS A 68 8.76 -3.28 7.83
CA CYS A 68 7.31 -3.42 8.04
C CYS A 68 6.83 -2.68 9.30
N THR A 69 7.59 -2.75 10.40
CA THR A 69 7.24 -2.09 11.66
C THR A 69 7.18 -0.56 11.51
N PRO A 70 8.22 0.14 11.06
CA PRO A 70 8.14 1.59 10.89
C PRO A 70 7.12 2.01 9.81
N ILE A 71 6.89 1.22 8.75
CA ILE A 71 5.78 1.48 7.82
C ILE A 71 4.44 1.43 8.55
N HIS A 72 4.19 0.38 9.34
CA HIS A 72 2.98 0.25 10.12
C HIS A 72 2.79 1.43 11.08
N GLU A 73 3.84 1.81 11.83
CA GLU A 73 3.81 2.97 12.73
C GLU A 73 3.45 4.27 12.00
N MET A 74 4.05 4.52 10.83
CA MET A 74 3.71 5.66 9.98
C MET A 74 2.22 5.68 9.60
N PHE A 75 1.66 4.53 9.19
CA PHE A 75 0.23 4.45 8.87
C PHE A 75 -0.68 4.60 10.10
N GLN A 76 -0.25 4.15 11.28
CA GLN A 76 -0.99 4.39 12.52
C GLN A 76 -0.97 5.88 12.91
N GLU A 77 0.14 6.59 12.72
CA GLU A 77 0.20 8.05 12.90
C GLU A 77 -0.74 8.78 11.95
N LEU A 78 -0.75 8.41 10.66
CA LEU A 78 -1.65 8.99 9.65
C LEU A 78 -3.13 8.72 9.95
N LYS A 79 -3.44 7.53 10.48
CA LYS A 79 -4.79 7.16 10.91
C LYS A 79 -5.24 8.00 12.11
N GLY A 80 -4.35 8.19 13.09
CA GLY A 80 -4.66 8.88 14.34
C GLY A 80 -5.83 8.22 15.07
N GLN A 81 -6.83 9.01 15.48
CA GLN A 81 -8.05 8.51 16.13
C GLN A 81 -9.17 8.15 15.15
N ALA A 82 -8.94 8.30 13.85
CA ALA A 82 -9.97 8.07 12.86
C ALA A 82 -10.14 6.60 12.52
N ASP A 83 -11.27 6.31 11.89
CA ASP A 83 -11.55 4.99 11.40
C ASP A 83 -10.92 4.74 10.02
N GLY A 84 -10.39 3.54 9.82
CA GLY A 84 -9.78 3.14 8.57
C GLY A 84 -9.46 1.65 8.49
N ILE A 85 -9.15 1.20 7.28
CA ILE A 85 -8.69 -0.17 7.00
C ILE A 85 -7.25 -0.09 6.51
N LEU A 86 -6.36 -0.83 7.18
CA LEU A 86 -4.95 -0.89 6.84
C LEU A 86 -4.63 -2.23 6.14
N TYR A 87 -3.92 -2.15 5.03
CA TYR A 87 -3.33 -3.28 4.32
C TYR A 87 -1.82 -3.08 4.25
N LEU A 88 -1.06 -4.15 4.49
CA LEU A 88 0.40 -4.16 4.36
C LEU A 88 0.85 -5.41 3.62
N GLY A 89 1.62 -5.23 2.55
CA GLY A 89 2.26 -6.27 1.77
C GLY A 89 3.78 -6.25 1.95
N HIS A 90 4.40 -7.43 1.98
CA HIS A 90 5.83 -7.62 2.18
C HIS A 90 6.39 -8.55 1.09
N HIS A 91 7.51 -8.17 0.47
CA HIS A 91 8.17 -8.87 -0.63
C HIS A 91 7.30 -9.03 -1.89
N TYR A 92 6.60 -7.97 -2.25
CA TYR A 92 5.79 -7.93 -3.46
C TYR A 92 6.35 -6.93 -4.48
N ILE A 93 6.70 -7.43 -5.66
CA ILE A 93 6.99 -6.60 -6.83
C ILE A 93 5.66 -6.17 -7.43
N ILE A 94 5.49 -4.88 -7.72
CA ILE A 94 4.36 -4.36 -8.51
C ILE A 94 4.90 -4.14 -9.94
N PRO A 95 4.77 -5.12 -10.85
CA PRO A 95 5.14 -4.92 -12.25
C PRO A 95 4.22 -3.90 -12.93
N GLU A 96 4.59 -3.43 -14.11
CA GLU A 96 3.75 -2.51 -14.91
C GLU A 96 2.34 -3.09 -15.15
N ASP A 97 2.23 -4.41 -15.37
CA ASP A 97 0.95 -5.11 -15.55
C ASP A 97 0.02 -5.02 -14.32
N ASP A 98 0.56 -4.73 -13.12
CA ASP A 98 -0.23 -4.53 -11.91
C ASP A 98 -0.77 -3.10 -11.78
N LEU A 99 -0.31 -2.13 -12.59
CA LEU A 99 -0.76 -0.74 -12.49
C LEU A 99 -2.24 -0.61 -12.90
N GLU A 100 -2.73 -1.44 -13.81
CA GLU A 100 -4.16 -1.50 -14.18
C GLU A 100 -5.01 -2.02 -13.02
N ASP A 101 -4.53 -3.06 -12.33
CA ASP A 101 -5.19 -3.57 -11.12
C ASP A 101 -5.15 -2.55 -9.99
N MET A 102 -4.04 -1.82 -9.82
CA MET A 102 -3.92 -0.72 -8.84
C MET A 102 -4.91 0.41 -9.17
N ALA A 103 -5.04 0.79 -10.44
CA ALA A 103 -6.02 1.77 -10.88
C ALA A 103 -7.45 1.30 -10.60
N SER A 104 -7.75 0.03 -10.85
CA SER A 104 -9.05 -0.59 -10.56
C SER A 104 -9.35 -0.62 -9.06
N PHE A 105 -8.36 -0.94 -8.23
CA PHE A 105 -8.45 -0.88 -6.79
C PHE A 105 -8.73 0.54 -6.28
N VAL A 106 -7.98 1.54 -6.75
CA VAL A 106 -8.16 2.95 -6.36
C VAL A 106 -9.55 3.45 -6.74
N LYS A 107 -10.03 3.11 -7.95
CA LYS A 107 -11.41 3.41 -8.36
C LYS A 107 -12.42 2.79 -7.42
N MET A 108 -12.33 1.47 -7.21
CA MET A 108 -13.24 0.72 -6.34
C MET A 108 -13.32 1.30 -4.91
N VAL A 109 -12.18 1.68 -4.34
CA VAL A 109 -12.11 2.26 -2.99
C VAL A 109 -12.64 3.69 -2.96
N LEU A 110 -12.18 4.56 -3.86
CA LEU A 110 -12.52 5.99 -3.86
C LEU A 110 -13.85 6.31 -4.56
N ASP A 111 -14.55 5.35 -5.15
CA ASP A 111 -15.95 5.50 -5.57
C ASP A 111 -16.95 5.15 -4.45
N ASN A 112 -16.49 4.55 -3.35
CA ASN A 112 -17.34 4.26 -2.19
C ASN A 112 -17.57 5.55 -1.38
N ASP A 113 -18.84 5.96 -1.22
CA ASP A 113 -19.23 7.21 -0.52
C ASP A 113 -18.69 7.32 0.92
N SER A 114 -18.56 6.20 1.64
CA SER A 114 -18.07 6.17 3.02
C SER A 114 -16.57 6.45 3.14
N VAL A 115 -15.81 6.34 2.04
CA VAL A 115 -14.37 6.62 2.00
C VAL A 115 -14.15 8.11 1.73
N LYS A 116 -13.22 8.75 2.44
CA LYS A 116 -12.86 10.16 2.20
C LYS A 116 -11.60 10.29 1.34
N LYS A 117 -10.61 9.46 1.63
CA LYS A 117 -9.29 9.44 0.98
C LYS A 117 -8.64 8.08 1.21
N MET A 118 -7.55 7.82 0.50
CA MET A 118 -6.68 6.69 0.76
C MET A 118 -5.22 7.14 0.74
N TYR A 119 -4.41 6.52 1.58
CA TYR A 119 -2.96 6.62 1.49
C TYR A 119 -2.43 5.36 0.81
N LEU A 120 -1.51 5.52 -0.13
CA LEU A 120 -0.86 4.42 -0.84
C LEU A 120 0.65 4.65 -0.86
N LEU A 121 1.41 3.64 -0.46
CA LEU A 121 2.86 3.64 -0.49
C LEU A 121 3.33 2.36 -1.17
N TYR A 122 4.18 2.50 -2.18
CA TYR A 122 4.97 1.39 -2.72
C TYR A 122 6.46 1.71 -2.59
N ILE A 123 7.23 0.74 -2.11
CA ILE A 123 8.69 0.80 -2.03
C ILE A 123 9.21 -0.37 -2.85
N ASP A 124 9.80 -0.09 -4.02
CA ASP A 124 10.51 -1.09 -4.85
C ASP A 124 11.93 -1.33 -4.32
N GLY A 125 12.00 -1.68 -3.03
CA GLY A 125 13.23 -1.98 -2.31
C GLY A 125 14.06 -0.75 -1.91
N PHE A 126 15.01 -1.02 -1.00
CA PHE A 126 16.11 -0.14 -0.61
C PHE A 126 17.45 -0.76 -1.04
N GLY A 127 17.51 -1.32 -2.25
CA GLY A 127 18.65 -2.14 -2.71
C GLY A 127 19.99 -1.40 -2.79
N ASP A 128 19.94 -0.07 -2.80
CA ASP A 128 21.05 0.87 -2.67
C ASP A 128 21.59 0.99 -1.23
N ILE A 129 20.81 0.54 -0.23
CA ILE A 129 21.07 0.71 1.20
C ILE A 129 21.51 -0.64 1.79
N LYS A 130 22.52 -0.62 2.67
CA LYS A 130 23.03 -1.85 3.28
C LYS A 130 21.97 -2.45 4.20
N ARG A 131 21.83 -3.78 4.19
CA ARG A 131 20.91 -4.51 5.09
C ARG A 131 21.13 -4.18 6.57
N THR A 132 22.38 -4.00 6.98
CA THR A 132 22.75 -3.64 8.36
C THR A 132 22.29 -2.25 8.74
N GLU A 133 22.20 -1.34 7.76
CA GLU A 133 21.69 0.01 7.95
C GLU A 133 20.16 0.00 8.02
N LEU A 134 19.50 -0.71 7.09
CA LEU A 134 18.04 -0.91 7.12
C LEU A 134 17.54 -1.58 8.41
N ALA A 135 18.37 -2.39 9.06
CA ALA A 135 18.02 -3.03 10.32
C ALA A 135 18.00 -2.06 11.52
N GLN A 136 18.56 -0.86 11.35
CA GLN A 136 18.63 0.19 12.36
C GLN A 136 17.64 1.31 12.10
N TRP A 137 16.85 1.23 11.03
CA TRP A 137 15.90 2.26 10.67
C TRP A 137 14.73 2.27 11.64
N ASP A 138 14.54 3.43 12.27
CA ASP A 138 13.32 3.77 12.98
C ASP A 138 12.32 4.48 12.05
N LEU A 139 11.18 4.86 12.60
CA LEU A 139 10.13 5.58 11.89
C LEU A 139 10.64 6.88 11.24
N GLU A 140 11.44 7.67 11.95
CA GLU A 140 11.91 8.97 11.47
C GLU A 140 12.93 8.81 10.33
N THR A 141 13.81 7.81 10.44
CA THR A 141 14.76 7.47 9.38
C THR A 141 14.02 6.98 8.12
N LEU A 142 12.97 6.17 8.28
CA LEU A 142 12.13 5.73 7.17
C LEU A 142 11.45 6.93 6.49
N LYS A 143 10.82 7.82 7.26
CA LYS A 143 10.13 9.02 6.73
C LYS A 143 11.09 9.91 5.92
N ALA A 144 12.34 10.05 6.33
CA ALA A 144 13.33 10.84 5.60
C ALA A 144 13.64 10.29 4.18
N HIS A 145 13.32 9.03 3.92
CA HIS A 145 13.51 8.36 2.62
C HIS A 145 12.20 8.20 1.83
N ILE A 146 11.10 8.75 2.33
CA ILE A 146 9.78 8.70 1.69
C ILE A 146 9.32 10.13 1.40
N GLU A 147 9.04 10.41 0.14
CA GLU A 147 8.37 11.65 -0.25
C GLU A 147 6.88 11.53 0.06
N THR A 148 6.22 12.64 0.35
CA THR A 148 4.75 12.66 0.53
C THR A 148 4.13 13.56 -0.52
N GLN A 149 3.09 13.07 -1.17
CA GLN A 149 2.38 13.81 -2.22
C GLN A 149 0.88 13.71 -2.02
N THR A 150 0.19 14.85 -1.91
CA THR A 150 -1.27 14.90 -2.01
C THR A 150 -1.66 15.01 -3.48
N ILE A 151 -2.62 14.19 -3.91
CA ILE A 151 -3.05 14.10 -5.30
C ILE A 151 -4.55 13.77 -5.38
N THR A 152 -5.24 14.26 -6.40
CA THR A 152 -6.65 13.88 -6.63
C THR A 152 -6.75 12.49 -7.21
N LYS A 153 -7.91 11.85 -7.08
CA LYS A 153 -8.20 10.54 -7.68
C LYS A 153 -7.95 10.58 -9.20
N SER A 154 -8.43 11.60 -9.90
CA SER A 154 -8.26 11.72 -11.35
C SER A 154 -6.79 11.84 -11.74
N ASP A 155 -6.02 12.67 -11.02
CA ASP A 155 -4.61 12.89 -11.32
C ASP A 155 -3.76 11.66 -11.00
N PHE A 156 -4.09 10.93 -9.94
CA PHE A 156 -3.41 9.68 -9.62
C PHE A 156 -3.67 8.60 -10.68
N LEU A 157 -4.91 8.46 -11.14
CA LEU A 157 -5.25 7.52 -12.21
C LEU A 157 -4.56 7.89 -13.53
N ALA A 158 -4.45 9.19 -13.84
CA ALA A 158 -3.67 9.66 -14.99
C ALA A 158 -2.18 9.32 -14.82
N ALA A 159 -1.60 9.56 -13.63
CA ALA A 159 -0.21 9.24 -13.34
C ALA A 159 0.10 7.74 -13.51
N LEU A 160 -0.82 6.84 -13.12
CA LEU A 160 -0.68 5.41 -13.37
C LEU A 160 -0.66 5.09 -14.88
N SER A 161 -1.59 5.67 -15.65
CA SER A 161 -1.70 5.41 -17.10
C SER A 161 -0.56 6.01 -17.93
N GLU A 162 0.09 7.05 -17.42
CA GLU A 162 1.19 7.77 -18.07
C GLU A 162 2.58 7.29 -17.60
N ASP A 163 2.65 6.21 -16.82
CA ASP A 163 3.90 5.67 -16.25
C ASP A 163 4.68 6.72 -15.43
N LYS A 164 3.96 7.53 -14.66
CA LYS A 164 4.51 8.57 -13.76
C LYS A 164 4.40 8.19 -12.28
N PHE A 165 4.10 6.92 -12.00
CA PHE A 165 4.02 6.41 -10.64
C PHE A 165 5.44 6.21 -10.08
N ASN A 166 5.73 6.88 -8.97
CA ASN A 166 7.05 6.83 -8.34
C ASN A 166 7.02 5.89 -7.13
N SER A 167 8.07 5.08 -6.98
CA SER A 167 8.31 4.36 -5.75
C SER A 167 8.81 5.31 -4.65
N ARG A 168 8.65 4.90 -3.39
CA ARG A 168 9.02 5.68 -2.19
C ARG A 168 8.29 7.03 -2.08
N VAL A 169 7.12 7.13 -2.71
CA VAL A 169 6.18 8.23 -2.51
C VAL A 169 4.96 7.71 -1.76
N LEU A 170 4.64 8.33 -0.63
CA LEU A 170 3.37 8.18 0.06
C LEU A 170 2.35 9.12 -0.60
N TYR A 171 1.48 8.54 -1.40
CA TYR A 171 0.38 9.25 -2.05
C TYR A 171 -0.80 9.38 -1.09
N GLU A 172 -1.16 10.60 -0.70
CA GLU A 172 -2.47 10.92 -0.14
C GLU A 172 -3.44 11.20 -1.30
N ILE A 173 -4.23 10.20 -1.67
CA ILE A 173 -5.17 10.26 -2.78
C ILE A 173 -6.53 10.72 -2.24
N VAL A 174 -6.92 11.94 -2.59
CA VAL A 174 -8.22 12.53 -2.24
C VAL A 174 -9.23 12.30 -3.36
N LYS A 175 -10.50 12.11 -3.02
CA LYS A 175 -11.59 12.00 -4.00
C LYS A 175 -11.65 13.20 -4.93
#